data_AF-A8MDC2-F1
#
_entry.id   AF-A8MDC2-F1
#
_cell.length_a   1.000
_cell.length_b   1.000
_cell.length_c   1.000
_cell.angle_alpha   90.00
_cell.angle_beta   90.00
_cell.angle_gamma   90.00
#
_symmetry.space_group_name_H-M   'P 1'
#
loop_
_entity.id
_entity.type
_entity.pdbx_description
1 polymer ?
#
loop_
_entity_poly.entity_id
_entity_poly.type
_entity_poly.pdbx_seq_one_letter_code
_entity_poly.pdbx_strand_id
1 'polypeptide(L)'
;MPEKVKLRDLKNMSREDRLRLLNELRSELIRLETQRGRGVVDNPGRMRYVRRLIARILTIEHETELNDLRNRINELVKKGVSYDKVSMQLGIKKSTLRRILRVTKPSTSTKPTQQ
;
A
#
# COMPACT_ATOMS: atom_id res chain seq x y z
N MET A 1 -11.80 4.78 -24.24
CA MET A 1 -11.27 3.91 -23.17
C MET A 1 -10.55 4.80 -22.16
N PRO A 2 -10.75 4.67 -20.84
CA PRO A 2 -9.99 5.48 -19.90
C PRO A 2 -8.52 5.11 -19.94
N GLU A 3 -7.65 6.12 -19.81
CA GLU A 3 -6.21 5.91 -19.75
C GLU A 3 -5.84 4.98 -18.59
N LYS A 4 -5.14 3.90 -18.93
CA LYS A 4 -4.88 2.78 -18.03
C LYS A 4 -3.55 3.00 -17.31
N VAL A 5 -3.64 3.44 -16.06
CA VAL A 5 -2.51 3.56 -15.13
C VAL A 5 -1.92 2.17 -14.90
N LYS A 6 -0.62 2.01 -15.19
CA LYS A 6 0.09 0.75 -15.00
C LYS A 6 0.60 0.67 -13.56
N LEU A 7 0.87 -0.55 -13.11
CA LEU A 7 1.37 -0.78 -11.75
C LEU A 7 2.75 -0.14 -11.53
N ARG A 8 3.60 -0.08 -12.56
CA ARG A 8 4.92 0.56 -12.50
C ARG A 8 4.81 2.04 -12.18
N ASP A 9 3.88 2.72 -12.84
CA ASP A 9 3.63 4.15 -12.66
C ASP A 9 3.25 4.44 -11.20
N LEU A 10 2.35 3.65 -10.62
CA LEU A 10 1.96 3.77 -9.21
C LEU A 10 3.15 3.57 -8.24
N LYS A 11 4.04 2.60 -8.53
CA LYS A 11 5.22 2.35 -7.69
C LYS A 11 6.25 3.48 -7.79
N ASN A 12 6.32 4.16 -8.92
CA ASN A 12 7.24 5.28 -9.16
C ASN A 12 6.71 6.62 -8.62
N MET A 13 5.40 6.74 -8.38
CA MET A 13 4.81 7.93 -7.75
C MET A 13 5.32 8.13 -6.32
N SER A 14 5.36 9.39 -5.88
CA SER A 14 5.54 9.69 -4.47
C SER A 14 4.34 9.19 -3.64
N ARG A 15 4.53 9.04 -2.33
CA ARG A 15 3.43 8.71 -1.43
C ARG A 15 2.32 9.75 -1.48
N GLU A 16 2.68 11.03 -1.53
CA GLU A 16 1.71 12.13 -1.60
C GLU A 16 0.87 12.07 -2.87
N ASP A 17 1.50 11.83 -4.02
CA ASP A 17 0.81 11.71 -5.30
C ASP A 17 -0.14 10.52 -5.32
N ARG A 18 0.27 9.37 -4.75
CA ARG A 18 -0.61 8.21 -4.60
C ARG A 18 -1.82 8.51 -3.72
N LEU A 19 -1.64 9.26 -2.63
CA LEU A 19 -2.75 9.64 -1.74
C LEU A 19 -3.70 10.65 -2.39
N ARG A 20 -3.17 11.61 -3.17
CA ARG A 20 -3.98 12.53 -3.98
C ARG A 20 -4.82 11.76 -4.99
N LEU A 21 -4.18 10.88 -5.77
CA LEU A 21 -4.85 10.02 -6.75
C LEU A 21 -5.91 9.11 -6.08
N LEU A 22 -5.62 8.58 -4.88
CA LEU A 22 -6.58 7.78 -4.13
C LEU A 22 -7.86 8.55 -3.79
N ASN A 23 -7.73 9.82 -3.39
CA ASN A 23 -8.87 10.68 -3.06
C ASN A 23 -9.69 11.05 -4.30
N GLU A 24 -9.03 11.32 -5.43
CA GLU A 24 -9.69 11.54 -6.72
C GLU A 24 -10.49 10.30 -7.15
N LEU A 25 -9.88 9.12 -7.08
CA LEU A 25 -10.53 7.85 -7.44
C LEU A 25 -11.71 7.52 -6.53
N ARG A 26 -11.63 7.81 -5.22
CA ARG A 26 -12.76 7.65 -4.29
C ARG A 26 -13.91 8.59 -4.66
N SER A 27 -13.60 9.84 -4.97
CA SER A 27 -14.60 10.83 -5.41
C SER A 27 -15.29 10.40 -6.71
N GLU A 28 -14.50 9.89 -7.66
CA GLU A 28 -15.03 9.34 -8.90
C GLU A 28 -15.93 8.12 -8.66
N LEU A 29 -15.51 7.20 -7.78
CA LEU A 29 -16.30 6.02 -7.44
C LEU A 29 -17.67 6.41 -6.87
N ILE A 30 -17.73 7.39 -5.97
CA ILE A 30 -18.99 7.90 -5.41
C ILE A 30 -19.91 8.43 -6.52
N ARG A 31 -19.37 9.18 -7.48
CA ARG A 31 -20.14 9.69 -8.63
C ARG A 31 -20.70 8.55 -9.47
N LEU A 32 -19.87 7.56 -9.80
CA LEU A 32 -20.28 6.39 -10.58
C LEU A 32 -21.34 5.54 -9.86
N GLU A 33 -21.23 5.39 -8.54
CA GLU A 33 -22.21 4.67 -7.74
C GLU A 33 -23.54 5.42 -7.63
N THR A 34 -23.49 6.76 -7.54
CA THR A 34 -24.68 7.62 -7.57
C THR A 34 -25.41 7.52 -8.90
N GLN A 35 -24.69 7.57 -10.03
CA GLN A 35 -25.26 7.39 -11.36
C GLN A 35 -25.95 6.03 -11.49
N ARG A 36 -25.24 4.96 -11.09
CA ARG A 36 -25.78 3.59 -11.10
C ARG A 36 -27.05 3.48 -10.26
N GLY A 37 -27.11 4.13 -9.09
CA GLY A 37 -28.31 4.15 -8.24
C GLY A 37 -29.51 4.83 -8.89
N ARG A 38 -29.29 5.78 -9.81
CA ARG A 38 -30.34 6.44 -10.60
C ARG A 38 -30.72 5.69 -11.87
N GLY A 39 -30.15 4.50 -12.10
CA GLY A 39 -30.36 3.72 -13.33
C GLY A 39 -29.57 4.22 -14.54
N VAL A 40 -28.68 5.20 -14.35
CA VAL A 40 -27.81 5.72 -15.43
C VAL A 40 -26.46 5.03 -15.34
N VAL A 41 -26.08 4.28 -16.37
CA VAL A 41 -24.77 3.61 -16.43
C VAL A 41 -24.06 4.02 -17.71
N ASP A 42 -23.26 5.08 -17.60
CA ASP A 42 -22.57 5.66 -18.75
C ASP A 42 -21.34 4.81 -19.15
N ASN A 43 -20.56 4.34 -18.16
CA ASN A 43 -19.41 3.47 -18.41
C ASN A 43 -19.26 2.36 -17.35
N PRO A 44 -19.85 1.17 -17.57
CA PRO A 44 -19.79 0.07 -16.59
C PRO A 44 -18.36 -0.43 -16.35
N GLY A 45 -17.48 -0.34 -17.35
CA GLY A 45 -16.08 -0.75 -17.24
C GLY A 45 -15.25 0.14 -16.32
N ARG A 46 -15.61 1.43 -16.23
CA ARG A 46 -14.87 2.41 -15.43
C ARG A 46 -14.98 2.13 -13.93
N MET A 47 -16.16 1.78 -13.44
CA MET A 47 -16.36 1.45 -12.02
C MET A 47 -15.44 0.29 -11.58
N ARG A 48 -15.37 -0.77 -12.38
CA ARG A 48 -14.48 -1.92 -12.10
C ARG A 48 -13.00 -1.52 -12.17
N TYR A 49 -12.66 -0.59 -13.05
CA TYR A 49 -11.29 -0.08 -13.16
C TYR A 49 -10.91 0.74 -11.92
N VAL A 50 -11.74 1.71 -11.54
CA VAL A 50 -11.52 2.59 -10.37
C VAL A 50 -11.35 1.78 -9.09
N ARG A 51 -12.23 0.80 -8.82
CA ARG A 51 -12.11 -0.10 -7.66
C ARG A 51 -10.78 -0.86 -7.62
N ARG A 52 -10.32 -1.37 -8.79
CA ARG A 52 -9.03 -2.06 -8.88
C ARG A 52 -7.86 -1.12 -8.69
N LEU A 53 -7.95 0.11 -9.16
CA LEU A 53 -6.89 1.10 -9.00
C LEU A 53 -6.74 1.53 -7.54
N ILE A 54 -7.86 1.79 -6.85
CA ILE A 54 -7.91 2.01 -5.39
C ILE A 54 -7.24 0.86 -4.63
N ALA A 55 -7.64 -0.39 -4.93
CA ALA A 55 -7.07 -1.57 -4.27
C ALA A 55 -5.55 -1.69 -4.46
N ARG A 56 -5.05 -1.38 -5.67
CA ARG A 56 -3.60 -1.40 -5.96
C ARG A 56 -2.84 -0.34 -5.18
N ILE A 57 -3.35 0.89 -5.10
CA ILE A 57 -2.72 1.96 -4.32
C ILE A 57 -2.65 1.54 -2.85
N LEU A 58 -3.76 1.06 -2.27
CA LEU A 58 -3.79 0.61 -0.88
C LEU A 58 -2.84 -0.56 -0.62
N THR A 59 -2.66 -1.45 -1.59
CA THR A 59 -1.70 -2.56 -1.48
C THR A 59 -0.27 -2.05 -1.43
N ILE A 60 0.10 -1.09 -2.29
CA ILE A 60 1.45 -0.49 -2.29
C ILE A 60 1.73 0.23 -0.97
N GLU A 61 0.77 1.02 -0.48
CA GLU A 61 0.93 1.71 0.82
C GLU A 61 1.12 0.70 1.95
N HIS A 62 0.30 -0.36 1.99
CA HIS A 62 0.41 -1.40 3.02
C HIS A 62 1.74 -2.17 2.94
N GLU A 63 2.20 -2.52 1.73
CA GLU A 63 3.53 -3.14 1.53
C GLU A 63 4.66 -2.23 2.04
N THR A 64 4.53 -0.91 1.81
CA THR A 64 5.51 0.09 2.28
C THR A 64 5.54 0.14 3.81
N GLU A 65 4.38 0.27 4.46
CA GLU A 65 4.26 0.28 5.92
C GLU A 65 4.81 -1.00 6.57
N LEU A 66 4.53 -2.17 5.97
CA LEU A 66 5.05 -3.45 6.46
C LEU A 66 6.58 -3.54 6.36
N ASN A 67 7.17 -2.98 5.29
CA ASN A 67 8.62 -2.94 5.13
C ASN A 67 9.27 -2.01 6.16
N ASP A 68 8.70 -0.84 6.40
CA ASP A 68 9.20 0.11 7.42
C ASP A 68 9.13 -0.50 8.81
N LEU A 69 8.02 -1.15 9.13
CA LEU A 69 7.85 -1.87 10.40
C LEU A 69 8.86 -3.02 10.55
N ARG A 70 9.12 -3.78 9.49
CA ARG A 70 10.15 -4.83 9.48
C ARG A 70 11.54 -4.24 9.73
N ASN A 71 11.89 -3.13 9.07
CA ASN A 71 13.18 -2.46 9.27
C ASN A 71 13.35 -2.04 10.73
N ARG A 72 12.32 -1.44 11.33
CA ARG A 72 12.30 -1.07 12.75
C ARG A 72 12.45 -2.29 13.67
N ILE A 73 11.78 -3.40 13.39
CA ILE A 73 11.94 -4.65 14.14
C ILE A 73 13.39 -5.15 14.03
N ASN A 74 13.96 -5.17 12.84
CA ASN A 74 15.34 -5.62 12.61
C ASN A 74 16.36 -4.75 13.36
N GLU A 75 16.15 -3.43 13.40
CA GLU A 75 16.99 -2.52 14.18
C GLU A 75 16.93 -2.82 15.68
N LEU A 76 15.74 -3.04 16.23
CA LEU A 76 15.58 -3.37 17.66
C LEU A 76 16.23 -4.72 18.00
N VAL A 77 16.05 -5.73 17.14
CA VAL A 77 16.69 -7.03 17.31
C VAL A 77 18.22 -6.91 17.22
N LYS A 78 18.76 -6.13 16.27
CA LYS A 78 20.20 -5.84 16.17
C LYS A 78 20.75 -5.15 17.42
N LYS A 79 19.96 -4.30 18.07
CA LYS A 79 20.28 -3.65 19.35
C LYS A 79 20.22 -4.60 20.55
N GLY A 80 19.98 -5.90 20.34
CA GLY A 80 19.91 -6.91 21.41
C GLY A 80 18.59 -6.89 22.19
N VAL A 81 17.56 -6.18 21.70
CA VAL A 81 16.27 -6.15 22.36
C VAL A 81 15.57 -7.50 22.18
N SER A 82 15.22 -8.15 23.30
CA SER A 82 14.46 -9.39 23.28
C SER A 82 13.13 -9.24 22.53
N TYR A 83 12.73 -10.28 21.80
CA TYR A 83 11.48 -10.36 21.03
C TYR A 83 10.24 -9.91 21.80
N ASP A 84 10.22 -10.17 23.10
CA ASP A 84 9.11 -9.84 23.99
C ASP A 84 9.01 -8.32 24.22
N LYS A 85 10.16 -7.67 24.40
CA LYS A 85 10.26 -6.22 24.54
C LYS A 85 9.94 -5.52 23.22
N VAL A 86 10.38 -6.07 22.08
CA VAL A 86 10.02 -5.54 20.75
C VAL A 86 8.50 -5.60 20.52
N SER A 87 7.88 -6.72 20.88
CA SER A 87 6.42 -6.90 20.80
C SER A 87 5.66 -5.87 21.65
N MET A 88 6.11 -5.62 22.89
CA MET A 88 5.52 -4.61 23.76
C MET A 88 5.71 -3.18 23.23
N GLN A 89 6.93 -2.83 22.80
CA GLN A 89 7.27 -1.48 22.33
C GLN A 89 6.51 -1.09 21.06
N LEU A 90 6.29 -2.03 20.15
CA LEU A 90 5.56 -1.79 18.91
C LEU A 90 4.04 -1.96 19.06
N GLY A 91 3.56 -2.46 20.22
CA GLY A 91 2.13 -2.73 20.44
C GLY A 91 1.58 -3.87 19.56
N ILE A 92 2.43 -4.82 19.16
CA ILE A 92 2.09 -5.86 18.19
C ILE A 92 2.27 -7.25 18.83
N LYS A 93 1.34 -8.17 18.58
CA LYS A 93 1.43 -9.56 19.05
C LYS A 93 2.70 -10.26 18.56
N LYS A 94 3.30 -11.12 19.39
CA LYS A 94 4.48 -11.94 19.02
C LYS A 94 4.27 -12.78 17.76
N SER A 95 3.05 -13.29 17.54
CA SER A 95 2.69 -14.06 16.35
C SER A 95 2.76 -13.20 15.07
N THR A 96 2.28 -11.96 15.14
CA THR A 96 2.36 -10.99 14.04
C THR A 96 3.80 -10.59 13.77
N LEU A 97 4.61 -10.35 14.81
CA LEU A 97 6.04 -10.06 14.67
C LEU A 97 6.77 -11.20 13.94
N ARG A 98 6.55 -12.46 14.37
CA ARG A 98 7.12 -13.64 13.69
C ARG A 98 6.66 -13.73 12.24
N ARG A 99 5.38 -13.45 11.96
CA ARG A 99 4.83 -13.48 10.60
C ARG A 99 5.52 -12.43 9.70
N ILE A 100 5.66 -11.20 10.19
CA ILE A 100 6.33 -10.11 9.46
C ILE A 100 7.77 -10.50 9.13
N LEU A 101 8.52 -11.03 10.10
CA LEU A 101 9.90 -11.47 9.87
C LEU A 101 10.01 -12.64 8.89
N ARG A 102 9.04 -13.58 8.88
CA ARG A 102 9.04 -14.75 7.99
C ARG A 102 8.63 -14.44 6.54
N VAL A 103 7.60 -13.63 6.34
CA VAL A 103 6.87 -13.54 5.06
C VAL A 103 7.53 -12.59 4.06
N THR A 104 8.36 -11.67 4.52
CA THR A 104 8.93 -10.63 3.64
C THR A 104 10.36 -10.95 3.26
N LYS A 105 10.63 -11.08 1.94
CA LYS A 105 11.99 -11.17 1.39
C LYS A 105 12.74 -9.89 1.76
N PRO A 106 14.05 -9.95 2.08
CA PRO A 106 14.83 -8.73 2.28
C PRO A 106 14.67 -7.85 1.04
N SER A 107 14.46 -6.54 1.23
CA SER A 107 14.54 -5.58 0.14
C SER A 107 15.87 -5.83 -0.56
N THR A 108 15.81 -6.32 -1.80
CA THR A 108 16.97 -6.28 -2.68
C THR A 108 17.40 -4.83 -2.69
N SER A 109 18.57 -4.55 -2.12
CA SER A 109 19.16 -3.23 -2.03
C SER A 109 18.97 -2.50 -3.35
N THR A 110 18.03 -1.53 -3.39
CA THR A 110 18.10 -0.46 -4.38
C THR A 110 19.39 0.25 -4.02
N LYS A 111 20.48 -0.05 -4.73
CA LYS A 111 21.70 0.76 -4.65
C LYS A 111 21.24 2.22 -4.87
N PRO A 112 21.74 3.19 -4.09
CA PRO A 112 21.54 4.57 -4.47
C PRO A 112 22.07 4.72 -5.90
N THR A 113 21.22 5.15 -6.82
CA THR A 113 21.66 5.61 -8.13
C THR A 113 22.60 6.79 -7.85
N GLN A 114 23.89 6.49 -7.78
CA GLN A 114 24.94 7.48 -7.89
C GLN A 114 25.20 7.65 -9.38
N GLN A 115 25.11 8.91 -9.82
CA GLN A 115 25.42 9.46 -11.14
C GLN A 115 24.32 9.32 -12.21
#